data_AF-A0A7C3MIT7-F1
#
_entry.id   AF-A0A7C3MIT7-F1
#
_cell.length_a   1.000
_cell.length_b   1.000
_cell.length_c   1.000
_cell.angle_alpha   90.00
_cell.angle_beta   90.00
_cell.angle_gamma   90.00
#
_symmetry.space_group_name_H-M   'P 1'
#
loop_
_entity.id
_entity.type
_entity.pdbx_description
1 polymer ?
#
loop_
_entity_poly.entity_id
_entity_poly.type
_entity_poly.pdbx_seq_one_letter_code
_entity_poly.pdbx_strand_id
1 'polypeptide(L)'
;MRLGREKIAFFTVNYKNTLYTRNFVESLSRLKHFEKIKIIILDNASTSDTISELERIKKMYHNIVECFYLDENLYYWRGADYALRRVYPLTEYMPEWIIICNNDIIINQENFLEKLMSLNYKEYGILAPSIKSYETNKDQNPFLVFPLNIMDIIKRKILLSNWYVYRLIVVIRENIKNVKFKLLGFNKNIMYYGNDFMKIYAPHGSFVIFSRNFFEKGGYLDTNFDLYGEELTIAEVALRIGVSVVYVPILEVIHLEHRSLGKYMSKNNFYKAKKAFEYVCREYLNKKVIL
;
A
#
# COMPACT_ATOMS: atom_id res chain seq x y z
N MET A 1 -19.97 -15.71 10.83
CA MET A 1 -18.82 -14.82 11.14
C MET A 1 -19.30 -13.80 12.16
N ARG A 2 -18.75 -13.75 13.38
CA ARG A 2 -19.09 -12.69 14.34
C ARG A 2 -18.27 -11.45 13.99
N LEU A 3 -18.77 -10.66 13.04
CA LEU A 3 -18.24 -9.33 12.73
C LEU A 3 -18.49 -8.41 13.93
N GLY A 4 -17.50 -7.61 14.33
CA GLY A 4 -17.71 -6.48 15.25
C GLY A 4 -17.05 -6.56 16.64
N ARG A 5 -16.00 -7.38 16.83
CA ARG A 5 -15.16 -7.31 18.05
C ARG A 5 -13.76 -6.76 17.78
N GLU A 6 -13.28 -6.90 16.56
CA GLU A 6 -11.97 -6.47 16.12
C GLU A 6 -11.92 -4.93 15.99
N LYS A 7 -10.84 -4.34 16.51
CA LYS A 7 -10.58 -2.91 16.34
C LYS A 7 -9.79 -2.62 15.07
N ILE A 8 -9.02 -3.60 14.60
CA ILE A 8 -8.10 -3.46 13.47
C ILE A 8 -8.28 -4.66 12.54
N ALA A 9 -8.34 -4.43 11.22
CA ALA A 9 -8.31 -5.50 10.24
C ALA A 9 -7.19 -5.29 9.22
N PHE A 10 -6.38 -6.33 9.01
CA PHE A 10 -5.34 -6.37 7.97
C PHE A 10 -5.88 -7.07 6.73
N PHE A 11 -5.58 -6.50 5.56
CA PHE A 11 -5.89 -7.05 4.25
C PHE A 11 -4.60 -7.20 3.47
N THR A 12 -4.32 -8.41 3.01
CA THR A 12 -3.17 -8.70 2.18
C THR A 12 -3.52 -9.67 1.06
N VAL A 13 -2.69 -9.69 0.03
CA VAL A 13 -2.87 -10.53 -1.16
C VAL A 13 -1.72 -11.53 -1.25
N ASN A 14 -2.06 -12.82 -1.25
CA ASN A 14 -1.14 -13.90 -1.56
C ASN A 14 -1.13 -14.16 -3.08
N TYR A 15 0.05 -14.38 -3.66
CA TYR A 15 0.17 -14.77 -5.07
C TYR A 15 1.37 -15.69 -5.24
N LYS A 16 1.12 -16.92 -5.72
CA LYS A 16 2.09 -17.99 -5.99
C LYS A 16 2.87 -18.53 -4.79
N ASN A 17 3.53 -17.67 -4.02
CA ASN A 17 4.42 -18.08 -2.93
C ASN A 17 3.84 -17.71 -1.56
N THR A 18 3.33 -18.70 -0.83
CA THR A 18 2.73 -18.53 0.51
C THR A 18 3.75 -18.30 1.62
N LEU A 19 5.05 -18.50 1.37
CA LEU A 19 6.08 -18.31 2.39
C LEU A 19 6.08 -16.88 2.94
N TYR A 20 5.92 -15.88 2.07
CA TYR A 20 5.86 -14.48 2.49
C TYR A 20 4.65 -14.22 3.37
N THR A 21 3.48 -14.69 2.95
CA THR A 21 2.24 -14.61 3.73
C THR A 21 2.36 -15.29 5.10
N ARG A 22 3.01 -16.46 5.16
CA ARG A 22 3.29 -17.15 6.43
C ARG A 22 4.14 -16.27 7.34
N ASN A 23 5.26 -15.75 6.85
CA ASN A 23 6.17 -14.91 7.62
C ASN A 23 5.49 -13.62 8.09
N PHE A 24 4.64 -13.01 7.25
CA PHE A 24 3.83 -11.85 7.61
C PHE A 24 2.89 -12.17 8.78
N VAL A 25 2.09 -13.23 8.70
CA VAL A 25 1.17 -13.65 9.78
C VAL A 25 1.93 -14.01 11.05
N GLU A 26 3.06 -14.72 10.94
CA GLU A 26 3.92 -15.04 12.07
C GLU A 26 4.44 -13.78 12.77
N SER A 27 4.84 -12.76 12.01
CA SER A 27 5.27 -11.47 12.61
C SER A 27 4.15 -10.79 13.38
N LEU A 28 2.93 -10.79 12.85
CA LEU A 28 1.75 -10.23 13.52
C LEU A 28 1.41 -10.99 14.80
N SER A 29 1.58 -12.31 14.80
CA SER A 29 1.28 -13.17 15.97
C SER A 29 2.13 -12.88 17.21
N ARG A 30 3.25 -12.17 17.04
CA ARG A 30 4.16 -11.76 18.11
C ARG A 30 3.81 -10.39 18.71
N LEU A 31 2.85 -9.67 18.13
CA LEU A 31 2.45 -8.35 18.61
C LEU A 31 1.57 -8.46 19.86
N LYS A 32 1.72 -7.49 20.77
CA LYS A 32 0.77 -7.33 21.88
C LYS A 32 -0.59 -6.97 21.32
N HIS A 33 -1.65 -7.54 21.90
CA HIS A 33 -3.04 -7.38 21.44
C HIS A 33 -3.38 -8.04 20.10
N PHE A 34 -2.65 -9.08 19.69
CA PHE A 34 -2.96 -9.87 18.49
C PHE A 34 -4.40 -10.43 18.50
N GLU A 35 -5.00 -10.68 19.66
CA GLU A 35 -6.39 -11.12 19.77
C GLU A 35 -7.44 -10.08 19.33
N LYS A 36 -7.03 -8.81 19.17
CA LYS A 36 -7.93 -7.69 18.80
C LYS A 36 -7.96 -7.40 17.31
N ILE A 37 -7.21 -8.16 16.51
CA ILE A 37 -7.12 -7.95 15.07
C ILE A 37 -7.83 -9.05 14.28
N LYS A 38 -8.17 -8.75 13.04
CA LYS A 38 -8.53 -9.73 12.01
C LYS A 38 -7.50 -9.65 10.89
N ILE A 39 -7.13 -10.79 10.32
CA ILE A 39 -6.25 -10.85 9.15
C ILE A 39 -7.03 -11.51 8.01
N ILE A 40 -7.20 -10.78 6.93
CA ILE A 40 -7.89 -11.21 5.73
C ILE A 40 -6.84 -11.39 4.64
N ILE A 41 -6.74 -12.62 4.13
CA ILE A 41 -5.81 -12.99 3.08
C ILE A 41 -6.62 -13.35 1.84
N LEU A 42 -6.39 -12.64 0.74
CA LEU A 42 -6.89 -13.05 -0.56
C LEU A 42 -5.81 -13.83 -1.30
N ASP A 43 -6.05 -15.09 -1.55
CA ASP A 43 -5.25 -15.89 -2.46
C ASP A 43 -5.67 -15.61 -3.90
N ASN A 44 -4.76 -15.04 -4.67
CA ASN A 44 -5.01 -14.47 -5.98
C ASN A 44 -4.44 -15.43 -7.04
N ALA A 45 -5.24 -15.86 -8.01
CA ALA A 45 -4.91 -16.97 -8.90
C ALA A 45 -4.41 -18.21 -8.12
N SER A 46 -5.27 -18.70 -7.24
CA SER A 46 -5.04 -19.83 -6.34
C SER A 46 -4.64 -21.12 -7.06
N THR A 47 -3.76 -21.88 -6.44
CA THR A 47 -3.44 -23.26 -6.82
C THR A 47 -3.78 -24.22 -5.67
N SER A 48 -3.79 -25.52 -5.93
CA SER A 48 -3.96 -26.54 -4.87
C SER A 48 -2.96 -26.35 -3.72
N ASP A 49 -1.74 -25.92 -4.06
CA ASP A 49 -0.65 -25.77 -3.11
C ASP A 49 -0.87 -24.53 -2.24
N THR A 50 -1.17 -23.37 -2.83
CA THR A 50 -1.43 -22.14 -2.05
C THR A 50 -2.67 -22.29 -1.17
N ILE A 51 -3.73 -22.94 -1.67
CA ILE A 51 -4.93 -23.24 -0.89
C ILE A 51 -4.58 -24.09 0.34
N SER A 52 -3.86 -25.20 0.12
CA SER A 52 -3.46 -26.11 1.20
C SER A 52 -2.62 -25.41 2.26
N GLU A 53 -1.65 -24.59 1.86
CA GLU A 53 -0.81 -23.83 2.78
C GLU A 53 -1.58 -22.76 3.56
N LEU A 54 -2.48 -22.03 2.90
CA LEU A 54 -3.29 -21.00 3.54
C LEU A 54 -4.34 -21.59 4.49
N GLU A 55 -4.92 -22.75 4.18
CA GLU A 55 -5.80 -23.45 5.11
C GLU A 55 -5.05 -23.94 6.36
N ARG A 56 -3.77 -24.32 6.25
CA ARG A 56 -2.93 -24.60 7.43
C ARG A 56 -2.74 -23.36 8.30
N ILE A 57 -2.46 -22.20 7.70
CA ILE A 57 -2.31 -20.92 8.42
C ILE A 57 -3.63 -20.54 9.10
N LYS A 58 -4.74 -20.59 8.38
CA LYS A 58 -6.09 -20.31 8.89
C LYS A 58 -6.48 -21.22 10.05
N LYS A 59 -6.13 -22.52 9.99
CA LYS A 59 -6.34 -23.46 11.09
C LYS A 59 -5.47 -23.13 12.31
N MET A 60 -4.21 -22.75 12.09
CA MET A 60 -3.25 -22.41 13.15
C MET A 60 -3.68 -21.15 13.92
N TYR A 61 -4.15 -20.12 13.20
CA TYR A 61 -4.58 -18.83 13.77
C TYR A 61 -6.09 -18.68 13.71
N HIS A 62 -6.80 -19.70 14.20
CA HIS A 62 -8.25 -19.78 14.17
C HIS A 62 -8.92 -18.52 14.73
N ASN A 63 -10.07 -18.13 14.16
CA ASN A 63 -10.82 -16.89 14.41
C ASN A 63 -10.13 -15.57 14.00
N ILE A 64 -8.79 -15.51 13.98
CA ILE A 64 -8.02 -14.32 13.63
C ILE A 64 -7.78 -14.24 12.13
N VAL A 65 -7.36 -15.34 11.50
CA VAL A 65 -7.08 -15.39 10.06
C VAL A 65 -8.29 -15.90 9.29
N GLU A 66 -8.59 -15.24 8.17
CA GLU A 66 -9.58 -15.65 7.20
C GLU A 66 -9.02 -15.56 5.78
N CYS A 67 -9.29 -16.57 4.97
CA CYS A 67 -8.75 -16.70 3.63
C CYS A 67 -9.89 -16.75 2.61
N PHE A 68 -9.70 -16.01 1.51
CA PHE A 68 -10.53 -16.07 0.31
C PHE A 68 -9.67 -16.54 -0.86
N TYR A 69 -10.27 -17.24 -1.80
CA TYR A 69 -9.56 -17.87 -2.92
C TYR A 69 -10.19 -17.41 -4.23
N LEU A 70 -9.34 -17.02 -5.18
CA LEU A 70 -9.75 -16.58 -6.52
C LEU A 70 -8.97 -17.34 -7.58
N ASP A 71 -9.69 -17.80 -8.61
CA ASP A 71 -9.07 -18.48 -9.75
C ASP A 71 -8.29 -17.50 -10.65
N GLU A 72 -8.70 -16.22 -10.66
CA GLU A 72 -8.11 -15.18 -11.50
C GLU A 72 -7.18 -14.24 -10.72
N ASN A 73 -6.23 -13.63 -11.43
CA ASN A 73 -5.31 -12.64 -10.86
C ASN A 73 -5.88 -11.21 -10.98
N LEU A 74 -6.40 -10.67 -9.87
CA LEU A 74 -6.91 -9.30 -9.78
C LEU A 74 -5.82 -8.23 -9.54
N TYR A 75 -4.54 -8.63 -9.47
CA TYR A 75 -3.44 -7.83 -8.93
C TYR A 75 -3.66 -7.40 -7.47
N TYR A 76 -2.64 -6.76 -6.89
CA TYR A 76 -2.61 -6.43 -5.46
C TYR A 76 -3.76 -5.51 -5.05
N TRP A 77 -3.88 -4.33 -5.67
CA TRP A 77 -4.78 -3.29 -5.18
C TRP A 77 -6.27 -3.65 -5.36
N ARG A 78 -6.65 -4.19 -6.53
CA ARG A 78 -8.04 -4.66 -6.73
C ARG A 78 -8.36 -5.89 -5.90
N GLY A 79 -7.39 -6.79 -5.70
CA GLY A 79 -7.55 -7.93 -4.81
C GLY A 79 -7.84 -7.48 -3.37
N ALA A 80 -7.07 -6.52 -2.85
CA ALA A 80 -7.31 -5.96 -1.53
C ALA A 80 -8.71 -5.32 -1.40
N ASP A 81 -9.14 -4.51 -2.39
CA ASP A 81 -10.50 -3.92 -2.42
C ASP A 81 -11.60 -4.98 -2.50
N TYR A 82 -11.41 -6.01 -3.32
CA TYR A 82 -12.35 -7.13 -3.44
C TYR A 82 -12.54 -7.83 -2.08
N ALA A 83 -11.44 -8.14 -1.38
CA ALA A 83 -11.49 -8.77 -0.07
C ALA A 83 -12.14 -7.85 0.98
N LEU A 84 -11.79 -6.56 0.97
CA LEU A 84 -12.37 -5.55 1.87
C LEU A 84 -13.90 -5.51 1.75
N ARG A 85 -14.41 -5.33 0.52
CA ARG A 85 -15.86 -5.22 0.25
C ARG A 85 -16.62 -6.52 0.54
N ARG A 86 -15.95 -7.66 0.46
CA ARG A 86 -16.53 -8.96 0.78
C ARG A 86 -16.73 -9.17 2.28
N VAL A 87 -15.88 -8.57 3.10
CA VAL A 87 -15.91 -8.74 4.56
C VAL A 87 -16.70 -7.63 5.25
N TYR A 88 -16.54 -6.39 4.80
CA TYR A 88 -17.12 -5.24 5.44
C TYR A 88 -17.99 -4.42 4.49
N PRO A 89 -19.25 -4.11 4.87
CA PRO A 89 -19.98 -3.02 4.25
C PRO A 89 -19.27 -1.73 4.67
N LEU A 90 -18.78 -0.94 3.72
CA LEU A 90 -18.00 0.31 3.95
C LEU A 90 -18.84 1.38 4.69
N THR A 91 -19.09 1.14 5.98
CA THR A 91 -20.10 1.77 6.84
C THR A 91 -19.62 1.77 8.30
N GLU A 92 -20.45 2.21 9.24
CA GLU A 92 -20.15 2.30 10.69
C GLU A 92 -19.78 0.96 11.36
N TYR A 93 -20.12 -0.18 10.73
CA TYR A 93 -19.83 -1.53 11.25
C TYR A 93 -18.39 -2.01 11.00
N MET A 94 -17.52 -1.15 10.47
CA MET A 94 -16.12 -1.48 10.23
C MET A 94 -15.25 -1.42 11.48
N PRO A 95 -14.09 -2.11 11.50
CA PRO A 95 -13.01 -1.83 12.44
C PRO A 95 -12.66 -0.34 12.52
N GLU A 96 -12.06 0.10 13.63
CA GLU A 96 -11.55 1.48 13.77
C GLU A 96 -10.46 1.77 12.73
N TRP A 97 -9.66 0.74 12.40
CA TRP A 97 -8.56 0.81 11.44
C TRP A 97 -8.59 -0.37 10.46
N ILE A 98 -8.49 -0.06 9.16
CA ILE A 98 -8.31 -1.00 8.06
C ILE A 98 -6.88 -0.83 7.54
N ILE A 99 -6.10 -1.89 7.52
CA ILE A 99 -4.72 -1.88 7.03
C ILE A 99 -4.68 -2.66 5.72
N ILE A 100 -4.18 -2.03 4.67
CA ILE A 100 -3.92 -2.70 3.39
C ILE A 100 -2.42 -2.73 3.19
N CYS A 101 -1.86 -3.93 3.05
CA CYS A 101 -0.42 -4.09 2.96
C CYS A 101 0.00 -5.29 2.12
N ASN A 102 1.23 -5.20 1.60
CA ASN A 102 1.88 -6.34 0.96
C ASN A 102 2.13 -7.46 1.98
N ASN A 103 2.24 -8.69 1.49
CA ASN A 103 2.50 -9.88 2.30
C ASN A 103 4.00 -10.09 2.59
N ASP A 104 4.88 -9.19 2.13
CA ASP A 104 6.32 -9.18 2.42
C ASP A 104 6.70 -8.06 3.42
N ILE A 105 5.71 -7.56 4.16
CA ILE A 105 5.90 -6.71 5.33
C ILE A 105 6.19 -7.57 6.56
N ILE A 106 7.02 -7.05 7.47
CA ILE A 106 7.27 -7.60 8.80
C ILE A 106 7.07 -6.50 9.83
N ILE A 107 6.33 -6.79 10.90
CA ILE A 107 6.15 -5.89 12.03
C ILE A 107 6.87 -6.47 13.25
N ASN A 108 8.02 -5.90 13.61
CA ASN A 108 8.79 -6.32 14.78
C ASN A 108 8.54 -5.45 16.02
N GLN A 109 7.80 -4.35 15.87
CA GLN A 109 7.47 -3.45 16.97
C GLN A 109 6.34 -4.05 17.81
N GLU A 110 6.66 -4.73 18.91
CA GLU A 110 5.67 -5.48 19.72
C GLU A 110 4.44 -4.66 20.15
N ASN A 111 4.62 -3.36 20.43
CA ASN A 111 3.54 -2.44 20.82
C ASN A 111 2.90 -1.68 19.65
N PHE A 112 3.10 -2.11 18.41
CA PHE A 112 2.54 -1.47 17.21
C PHE A 112 1.01 -1.29 17.31
N LEU A 113 0.29 -2.35 17.70
CA LEU A 113 -1.17 -2.32 17.81
C LEU A 113 -1.65 -1.41 18.94
N GLU A 114 -0.93 -1.38 20.07
CA GLU A 114 -1.21 -0.48 21.19
C GLU A 114 -1.06 0.98 20.78
N LYS A 115 0.04 1.31 20.10
CA LYS A 115 0.28 2.64 19.52
C LYS A 115 -0.78 3.03 18.50
N LEU A 116 -1.23 2.10 17.64
CA LEU A 116 -2.28 2.40 16.67
C LEU A 116 -3.64 2.62 17.35
N MET A 117 -3.99 1.78 18.33
CA MET A 117 -5.26 1.90 19.08
C MET A 117 -5.32 3.16 19.96
N SER A 118 -4.18 3.76 20.33
CA SER A 118 -4.16 5.03 21.07
C SER A 118 -4.41 6.25 20.18
N LEU A 119 -4.30 6.11 18.86
CA LEU A 119 -4.62 7.17 17.90
C LEU A 119 -6.13 7.29 17.71
N ASN A 120 -6.61 8.52 17.55
CA ASN A 120 -8.01 8.79 17.32
C ASN A 120 -8.40 8.61 15.85
N TYR A 121 -9.08 7.51 15.53
CA TYR A 121 -9.55 7.21 14.16
C TYR A 121 -10.52 8.27 13.61
N LYS A 122 -11.15 9.09 14.45
CA LYS A 122 -12.03 10.19 14.01
C LYS A 122 -11.26 11.43 13.56
N GLU A 123 -10.04 11.62 14.07
CA GLU A 123 -9.19 12.77 13.76
C GLU A 123 -8.40 12.54 12.46
N TYR A 124 -7.89 11.32 12.28
CA TYR A 124 -7.04 10.97 11.15
C TYR A 124 -7.78 10.17 10.09
N GLY A 125 -7.69 10.57 8.83
CA GLY A 125 -8.27 9.82 7.71
C GLY A 125 -7.40 8.62 7.32
N ILE A 126 -6.17 8.91 6.93
CA ILE A 126 -5.20 7.90 6.51
C ILE A 126 -3.89 8.11 7.26
N LEU A 127 -3.31 7.03 7.76
CA LEU A 127 -1.99 7.01 8.37
C LEU A 127 -0.99 6.28 7.47
N ALA A 128 0.21 6.86 7.39
CA ALA A 128 1.37 6.29 6.72
C ALA A 128 2.44 6.01 7.78
N PRO A 129 2.72 4.75 8.13
CA PRO A 129 3.77 4.43 9.10
C PRO A 129 5.16 4.67 8.50
N SER A 130 6.20 4.64 9.34
CA SER A 130 7.58 4.45 8.89
C SER A 130 7.70 3.06 8.25
N ILE A 131 8.19 3.01 7.01
CA ILE A 131 8.39 1.76 6.27
C ILE A 131 9.88 1.64 5.96
N LYS A 132 10.61 0.84 6.73
CA LYS A 132 12.04 0.61 6.51
C LYS A 132 12.24 -0.46 5.44
N SER A 133 12.87 -0.10 4.33
CA SER A 133 13.36 -1.07 3.35
C SER A 133 14.42 -1.97 4.01
N TYR A 134 14.24 -3.29 3.93
CA TYR A 134 15.21 -4.24 4.47
C TYR A 134 16.57 -4.12 3.78
N GLU A 135 16.59 -3.90 2.46
CA GLU A 135 17.85 -3.80 1.69
C GLU A 135 18.64 -2.52 2.02
N THR A 136 17.95 -1.38 2.22
CA THR A 136 18.61 -0.07 2.29
C THR A 136 18.51 0.63 3.63
N ASN A 137 17.68 0.11 4.54
CA ASN A 137 17.28 0.72 5.81
C ASN A 137 16.67 2.14 5.67
N LYS A 138 16.32 2.56 4.44
CA LYS A 138 15.69 3.86 4.19
C LYS A 138 14.21 3.78 4.46
N ASP A 139 13.67 4.87 4.97
CA ASP A 139 12.24 5.05 5.05
C ASP A 139 11.66 5.27 3.66
N GLN A 140 10.68 4.45 3.30
CA GLN A 140 9.95 4.55 2.04
C GLN A 140 8.78 5.52 2.14
N ASN A 141 8.34 5.80 3.37
CA ASN A 141 7.37 6.84 3.62
C ASN A 141 8.06 8.17 4.03
N PRO A 142 7.43 9.31 3.70
CA PRO A 142 6.26 9.42 2.82
C PRO A 142 6.61 9.22 1.34
N PHE A 143 5.67 8.65 0.58
CA PHE A 143 5.81 8.53 -0.89
C PHE A 143 5.88 9.92 -1.55
N LEU A 144 4.94 10.80 -1.20
CA LEU A 144 4.97 12.21 -1.60
C LEU A 144 4.53 13.11 -0.45
N VAL A 145 5.33 14.12 -0.13
CA VAL A 145 4.95 15.17 0.82
C VAL A 145 4.00 16.18 0.20
N PHE A 146 4.23 16.53 -1.07
CA PHE A 146 3.44 17.51 -1.79
C PHE A 146 2.84 16.88 -3.06
N PRO A 147 1.70 17.41 -3.55
CA PRO A 147 1.15 17.03 -4.84
C PRO A 147 2.18 17.16 -5.98
N LEU A 148 1.99 16.35 -7.03
CA LEU A 148 2.80 16.48 -8.25
C LEU A 148 2.62 17.86 -8.86
N ASN A 149 3.73 18.56 -9.13
CA ASN A 149 3.70 19.78 -9.93
C ASN A 149 3.68 19.45 -11.44
N ILE A 150 3.44 20.47 -12.27
CA ILE A 150 3.37 20.33 -13.75
C ILE A 150 4.64 19.69 -14.31
N MET A 151 5.82 20.07 -13.80
CA MET A 151 7.09 19.50 -14.26
C MET A 151 7.21 18.01 -13.90
N ASP A 152 6.76 17.59 -12.72
CA ASP A 152 6.73 16.18 -12.32
C ASP A 152 5.79 15.38 -13.22
N ILE A 153 4.64 15.94 -13.58
CA ILE A 153 3.70 15.33 -14.53
C ILE A 153 4.35 15.19 -15.90
N ILE A 154 4.96 16.24 -16.44
CA ILE A 154 5.63 16.22 -17.76
C ILE A 154 6.76 15.17 -17.76
N LYS A 155 7.60 15.14 -16.72
CA LYS A 155 8.69 14.15 -16.59
C LYS A 155 8.16 12.73 -16.59
N ARG A 156 7.08 12.45 -15.85
CA ARG A 156 6.43 11.13 -15.82
C ARG A 156 5.80 10.79 -17.18
N LYS A 157 5.16 11.74 -17.86
CA LYS A 157 4.63 11.56 -19.23
C LYS A 157 5.73 11.23 -20.23
N ILE A 158 6.87 11.92 -20.19
CA ILE A 158 8.03 11.62 -21.06
C ILE A 158 8.56 10.22 -20.76
N LEU A 159 8.77 9.90 -19.48
CA LEU A 159 9.29 8.59 -19.08
C LEU A 159 8.36 7.44 -19.50
N LEU A 160 7.05 7.63 -19.40
CA LEU A 160 6.03 6.66 -19.76
C LEU A 160 5.53 6.81 -21.20
N SER A 161 6.17 7.66 -22.03
CA SER A 161 5.73 7.90 -23.41
C SER A 161 5.90 6.64 -24.26
N ASN A 162 7.05 5.99 -24.16
CA ASN A 162 7.44 4.85 -24.96
C ASN A 162 8.39 3.93 -24.17
N TRP A 163 8.23 2.62 -24.35
CA TRP A 163 9.06 1.60 -23.69
C TRP A 163 10.55 1.77 -23.95
N TYR A 164 10.96 2.10 -25.18
CA TYR A 164 12.36 2.30 -25.54
C TYR A 164 12.93 3.56 -24.90
N VAL A 165 12.12 4.63 -24.79
CA VAL A 165 12.49 5.86 -24.06
C VAL A 165 12.71 5.54 -22.58
N TYR A 166 11.78 4.82 -21.95
CA TYR A 166 11.95 4.33 -20.58
C TYR A 166 13.25 3.53 -20.41
N ARG A 167 13.47 2.54 -21.28
CA ARG A 167 14.65 1.68 -21.22
C ARG A 167 15.94 2.46 -21.39
N LEU A 168 16.00 3.35 -22.38
CA LEU A 168 17.15 4.21 -22.62
C LEU A 168 17.46 5.07 -21.39
N ILE A 169 16.45 5.75 -20.86
CA ILE A 169 16.58 6.62 -19.68
C ILE A 169 17.08 5.84 -18.46
N VAL A 170 16.51 4.66 -18.20
CA VAL A 170 16.89 3.83 -17.04
C VAL A 170 18.31 3.29 -17.19
N VAL A 171 18.69 2.80 -18.37
CA VAL A 171 20.04 2.28 -18.64
C VAL A 171 21.08 3.39 -18.55
N ILE A 172 20.82 4.57 -19.13
CA ILE A 172 21.72 5.73 -19.05
C ILE A 172 21.95 6.09 -17.58
N ARG A 173 20.89 6.16 -16.77
CA ARG A 173 21.00 6.54 -15.36
C ARG A 173 21.83 5.58 -14.53
N GLU A 174 21.72 4.27 -14.76
CA GLU A 174 22.52 3.30 -14.01
C GLU A 174 24.01 3.39 -14.34
N ASN A 175 24.35 3.77 -15.57
CA ASN A 175 25.73 3.91 -16.02
C ASN A 175 26.33 5.27 -15.64
N ILE A 176 25.51 6.31 -15.45
CA ILE A 176 25.93 7.60 -14.92
C ILE A 176 25.83 7.57 -13.39
N LYS A 177 26.70 6.80 -12.73
CA LYS A 177 26.74 6.63 -11.27
C LYS A 177 27.01 7.92 -10.47
N ASN A 178 27.42 9.02 -11.11
CA ASN A 178 27.77 10.29 -10.46
C ASN A 178 26.69 11.38 -10.54
N VAL A 179 25.51 11.11 -11.11
CA VAL A 179 24.47 12.13 -11.28
C VAL A 179 23.18 11.69 -10.58
N LYS A 180 22.96 12.20 -9.37
CA LYS A 180 21.79 11.95 -8.49
C LYS A 180 20.47 12.48 -9.10
N PHE A 181 20.04 11.97 -10.25
CA PHE A 181 18.80 12.43 -10.91
C PHE A 181 17.61 11.53 -10.59
N LYS A 182 16.88 11.94 -9.56
CA LYS A 182 15.58 11.45 -9.08
C LYS A 182 14.48 11.83 -10.06
N LEU A 183 14.08 10.91 -10.94
CA LEU A 183 13.13 11.24 -12.02
C LEU A 183 11.91 10.30 -12.07
N LEU A 184 11.72 9.48 -11.04
CA LEU A 184 10.45 8.78 -10.78
C LEU A 184 9.70 9.35 -9.56
N GLY A 185 10.08 10.54 -9.07
CA GLY A 185 9.42 11.15 -7.92
C GLY A 185 9.67 10.41 -6.60
N PHE A 186 10.65 9.51 -6.53
CA PHE A 186 11.11 8.93 -5.28
C PHE A 186 12.42 9.56 -4.87
N ASN A 187 12.45 10.04 -3.63
CA ASN A 187 13.43 10.89 -3.01
C ASN A 187 13.36 12.36 -3.48
N LYS A 188 12.54 13.19 -2.85
CA LYS A 188 13.19 14.34 -2.19
C LYS A 188 13.88 13.74 -0.97
N ASN A 189 15.19 14.00 -0.80
CA ASN A 189 15.81 13.73 0.49
C ASN A 189 15.22 14.81 1.40
N ILE A 190 14.06 14.56 1.95
CA ILE A 190 13.64 15.29 3.13
C ILE A 190 14.30 14.50 4.24
N MET A 191 15.41 15.02 4.75
CA MET A 191 15.94 14.58 6.03
C MET A 191 14.88 14.97 7.05
N TYR A 192 14.12 14.00 7.53
CA TYR A 192 13.25 14.19 8.67
C TYR A 192 14.12 14.13 9.92
N TYR A 193 14.28 15.30 10.54
CA TYR A 193 14.74 15.39 11.91
C TYR A 193 13.49 15.32 12.80
N GLY A 194 13.20 14.16 13.39
CA GLY A 194 12.22 14.05 14.48
C GLY A 194 11.20 12.90 14.35
N ASN A 195 10.59 12.58 15.49
CA ASN A 195 9.49 11.61 15.66
C ASN A 195 8.10 12.24 15.44
N ASP A 196 8.04 13.39 14.75
CA ASP A 196 6.83 14.20 14.69
C ASP A 196 5.88 13.73 13.59
N PHE A 197 4.58 13.86 13.88
CA PHE A 197 3.53 13.55 12.93
C PHE A 197 3.49 14.64 11.86
N MET A 198 3.33 14.25 10.59
CA MET A 198 3.39 15.19 9.49
C MET A 198 2.29 14.94 8.47
N LYS A 199 1.55 15.99 8.07
CA LYS A 199 0.64 15.89 6.93
C LYS A 199 1.43 15.71 5.64
N ILE A 200 1.03 14.72 4.85
CA ILE A 200 1.67 14.39 3.57
C ILE A 200 0.61 14.33 2.47
N TYR A 201 1.05 14.29 1.22
CA TYR A 201 0.15 14.16 0.09
C TYR A 201 -0.22 12.69 -0.16
N ALA A 202 0.77 11.80 -0.27
CA ALA A 202 0.51 10.39 -0.59
C ALA A 202 1.33 9.44 0.32
N PRO A 203 0.69 8.36 0.83
CA PRO A 203 1.38 7.28 1.51
C PRO A 203 2.02 6.33 0.48
N HIS A 204 2.97 5.50 0.92
CA HIS A 204 3.53 4.41 0.12
C HIS A 204 2.56 3.21 0.09
N GLY A 205 2.31 2.63 -1.09
CA GLY A 205 1.26 1.62 -1.29
C GLY A 205 1.49 0.26 -0.62
N SER A 206 2.72 -0.04 -0.20
CA SER A 206 3.07 -1.32 0.45
C SER A 206 2.49 -1.48 1.85
N PHE A 207 2.13 -0.39 2.54
CA PHE A 207 1.45 -0.43 3.83
C PHE A 207 0.71 0.88 4.09
N VAL A 208 -0.62 0.84 4.07
CA VAL A 208 -1.49 2.00 4.28
C VAL A 208 -2.55 1.67 5.33
N ILE A 209 -2.76 2.59 6.27
CA ILE A 209 -3.74 2.45 7.35
C ILE A 209 -4.88 3.45 7.10
N PHE A 210 -6.07 2.95 6.83
CA PHE A 210 -7.29 3.73 6.65
C PHE A 210 -8.10 3.72 7.94
N SER A 211 -8.59 4.86 8.39
CA SER A 211 -9.55 4.88 9.50
C SER A 211 -10.96 4.54 9.04
N ARG A 212 -11.82 4.14 9.98
CA ARG A 212 -13.27 4.09 9.73
C ARG A 212 -13.82 5.40 9.17
N ASN A 213 -13.36 6.53 9.73
CA ASN A 213 -13.77 7.88 9.34
C ASN A 213 -13.44 8.21 7.87
N PHE A 214 -12.36 7.66 7.31
CA PHE A 214 -12.07 7.78 5.86
C PHE A 214 -13.24 7.25 5.02
N PHE A 215 -13.72 6.05 5.34
CA PHE A 215 -14.81 5.43 4.59
C PHE A 215 -16.19 6.02 4.92
N GLU A 216 -16.45 6.38 6.19
CA GLU A 216 -17.69 7.07 6.58
C GLU A 216 -17.87 8.41 5.84
N LYS A 217 -16.77 9.08 5.48
CA LYS A 217 -16.77 10.29 4.65
C LYS A 217 -16.86 10.01 3.14
N GLY A 218 -17.16 8.78 2.73
CA GLY A 218 -17.29 8.38 1.34
C GLY A 218 -15.97 8.00 0.67
N GLY A 219 -14.91 7.72 1.45
CA GLY A 219 -13.65 7.18 0.94
C GLY A 219 -13.82 5.79 0.34
N TYR A 220 -13.02 5.50 -0.67
CA TYR A 220 -12.99 4.21 -1.36
C TYR A 220 -11.61 3.95 -1.94
N LEU A 221 -11.33 2.70 -2.29
CA LEU A 221 -10.13 2.33 -3.03
C LEU A 221 -10.44 2.39 -4.52
N ASP A 222 -9.78 3.27 -5.25
CA ASP A 222 -9.91 3.32 -6.71
C ASP A 222 -9.20 2.13 -7.34
N THR A 223 -9.94 1.31 -8.07
CA THR A 223 -9.48 0.07 -8.68
C THR A 223 -9.47 0.12 -10.21
N ASN A 224 -9.57 1.29 -10.83
CA ASN A 224 -9.63 1.44 -12.30
C ASN A 224 -8.28 1.24 -13.03
N PHE A 225 -7.28 0.68 -12.36
CA PHE A 225 -5.95 0.35 -12.90
C PHE A 225 -5.47 -1.01 -12.40
N ASP A 226 -4.55 -1.64 -13.15
CA ASP A 226 -4.01 -2.96 -12.79
C ASP A 226 -2.88 -2.86 -11.75
N LEU A 227 -1.93 -1.93 -11.94
CA LEU A 227 -0.73 -1.74 -11.10
C LEU A 227 -0.25 -0.28 -11.12
N TYR A 228 0.41 0.18 -10.06
CA TYR A 228 1.15 1.45 -9.96
C TYR A 228 0.28 2.74 -9.98
N GLY A 229 -0.92 2.68 -9.40
CA GLY A 229 -1.84 3.83 -9.31
C GLY A 229 -2.29 4.13 -7.89
N GLU A 230 -2.05 3.22 -6.95
CA GLU A 230 -2.59 3.23 -5.60
C GLU A 230 -2.19 4.49 -4.82
N GLU A 231 -0.91 4.89 -4.81
CA GLU A 231 -0.49 6.02 -3.98
C GLU A 231 -1.14 7.34 -4.41
N LEU A 232 -1.21 7.60 -5.71
CA LEU A 232 -1.80 8.84 -6.23
C LEU A 232 -3.32 8.83 -6.12
N THR A 233 -3.97 7.69 -6.33
CA THR A 233 -5.43 7.61 -6.20
C THR A 233 -5.88 7.71 -4.75
N ILE A 234 -5.16 7.08 -3.80
CA ILE A 234 -5.40 7.28 -2.36
C ILE A 234 -5.33 8.76 -2.00
N ALA A 235 -4.25 9.45 -2.41
CA ALA A 235 -4.05 10.86 -2.13
C ALA A 235 -5.19 11.74 -2.69
N GLU A 236 -5.58 11.51 -3.94
CA GLU A 236 -6.60 12.32 -4.59
C GLU A 236 -8.03 12.02 -4.10
N VAL A 237 -8.34 10.77 -3.75
CA VAL A 237 -9.60 10.41 -3.06
C VAL A 237 -9.66 11.09 -1.69
N ALA A 238 -8.58 11.02 -0.91
CA ALA A 238 -8.49 11.67 0.40
C ALA A 238 -8.73 13.19 0.31
N LEU A 239 -8.13 13.84 -0.69
CA LEU A 239 -8.34 15.26 -0.96
C LEU A 239 -9.80 15.57 -1.33
N ARG A 240 -10.42 14.77 -2.21
CA ARG A 240 -11.81 14.97 -2.65
C ARG A 240 -12.80 14.92 -1.49
N ILE A 241 -12.59 14.04 -0.52
CA ILE A 241 -13.47 13.88 0.65
C ILE A 241 -13.02 14.71 1.87
N GLY A 242 -11.96 15.53 1.73
CA GLY A 242 -11.50 16.44 2.77
C GLY A 242 -10.92 15.74 4.01
N VAL A 243 -10.19 14.64 3.82
CA VAL A 243 -9.48 13.94 4.91
C VAL A 243 -7.97 14.02 4.75
N SER A 244 -7.26 14.01 5.88
CA SER A 244 -5.81 14.10 5.91
C SER A 244 -5.14 12.73 5.67
N VAL A 245 -4.00 12.78 4.99
CA VAL A 245 -3.00 11.71 5.01
C VAL A 245 -1.86 12.17 5.92
N VAL A 246 -1.52 11.38 6.93
CA VAL A 246 -0.54 11.74 7.96
C VAL A 246 0.54 10.68 8.06
N TYR A 247 1.79 11.10 7.94
CA TYR A 247 2.96 10.31 8.29
C TYR A 247 3.09 10.19 9.81
N VAL A 248 3.17 8.96 10.31
CA VAL A 248 3.19 8.62 11.73
C VAL A 248 4.41 7.74 12.01
N PRO A 249 5.59 8.33 12.29
CA PRO A 249 6.84 7.59 12.40
C PRO A 249 6.91 6.69 13.64
N ILE A 250 6.04 6.90 14.64
CA ILE A 250 6.01 6.04 15.83
C ILE A 250 5.53 4.61 15.52
N LEU A 251 4.82 4.43 14.40
CA LEU A 251 4.41 3.15 13.84
C LEU A 251 5.46 2.72 12.84
N GLU A 252 6.09 1.58 13.07
CA GLU A 252 7.23 1.13 12.27
C GLU A 252 7.00 -0.27 11.71
N VAL A 253 7.24 -0.42 10.41
CA VAL A 253 7.20 -1.71 9.71
C VAL A 253 8.43 -1.87 8.83
N ILE A 254 8.80 -3.10 8.54
CA ILE A 254 9.90 -3.46 7.65
C ILE A 254 9.32 -4.02 6.36
N HIS A 255 9.79 -3.54 5.22
CA HIS A 255 9.42 -4.07 3.91
C HIS A 255 10.59 -4.87 3.36
N LEU A 256 10.38 -6.17 3.17
CA LEU A 256 11.44 -7.08 2.74
C LEU A 256 11.78 -6.96 1.25
N GLU A 257 10.92 -6.30 0.45
CA GLU A 257 11.14 -6.01 -0.98
C GLU A 257 11.54 -7.26 -1.77
N HIS A 258 10.90 -8.40 -1.50
CA HIS A 258 11.24 -9.63 -2.19
C HIS A 258 10.94 -9.45 -3.68
N ARG A 259 12.01 -9.42 -4.49
CA ARG A 259 12.06 -9.01 -5.90
C ARG A 259 11.21 -9.88 -6.83
N SER A 260 9.89 -9.82 -6.67
CA SER A 260 8.91 -10.28 -7.66
C SER A 260 8.95 -9.38 -8.91
N LEU A 261 9.45 -8.15 -8.76
CA LEU A 261 9.81 -7.24 -9.83
C LEU A 261 11.32 -7.27 -9.99
N GLY A 262 11.81 -7.77 -11.13
CA GLY A 262 13.24 -7.70 -11.46
C GLY A 262 13.77 -6.25 -11.39
N LYS A 263 15.10 -6.10 -11.46
CA LYS A 263 15.80 -4.79 -11.35
C LYS A 263 15.18 -3.68 -12.24
N TYR A 264 14.56 -4.07 -13.36
CA TYR A 264 13.78 -3.19 -14.22
C TYR A 264 12.35 -3.65 -14.36
N MET A 265 11.46 -2.68 -14.57
CA MET A 265 10.08 -2.95 -14.96
C MET A 265 10.06 -3.78 -16.25
N SER A 266 9.24 -4.82 -16.30
CA SER A 266 8.99 -5.57 -17.54
C SER A 266 8.22 -4.72 -18.56
N LYS A 267 8.26 -5.08 -19.84
CA LYS A 267 7.50 -4.36 -20.89
C LYS A 267 6.00 -4.36 -20.59
N ASN A 268 5.46 -5.47 -20.08
CA ASN A 268 4.07 -5.56 -19.67
C ASN A 268 3.75 -4.59 -18.52
N ASN A 269 4.58 -4.58 -17.47
CA ASN A 269 4.38 -3.70 -16.32
C ASN A 269 4.54 -2.22 -16.71
N PHE A 270 5.40 -1.90 -17.68
CA PHE A 270 5.51 -0.55 -18.24
C PHE A 270 4.19 -0.06 -18.83
N TYR A 271 3.53 -0.87 -19.65
CA TYR A 271 2.26 -0.45 -20.23
C TYR A 271 1.15 -0.34 -19.17
N LYS A 272 1.18 -1.15 -18.11
CA LYS A 272 0.27 -0.99 -16.97
C LYS A 272 0.52 0.31 -16.21
N ALA A 273 1.77 0.61 -15.88
CA ALA A 273 2.15 1.87 -15.23
C ALA A 273 1.77 3.09 -16.10
N LYS A 274 1.99 3.00 -17.42
CA LYS A 274 1.57 4.03 -18.37
C LYS A 274 0.05 4.25 -18.32
N LYS A 275 -0.74 3.19 -18.48
CA LYS A 275 -2.21 3.27 -18.44
C LYS A 275 -2.72 3.80 -17.10
N ALA A 276 -2.16 3.34 -15.99
CA ALA A 276 -2.50 3.82 -14.65
C ALA A 276 -2.22 5.32 -14.50
N PHE A 277 -1.05 5.78 -14.94
CA PHE A 277 -0.70 7.19 -14.86
C PHE A 277 -1.57 8.07 -15.79
N GLU A 278 -1.87 7.61 -17.01
CA GLU A 278 -2.79 8.29 -17.93
C GLU A 278 -4.20 8.41 -17.33
N TYR A 279 -4.68 7.33 -16.69
CA TYR A 279 -5.94 7.34 -15.95
C TYR A 279 -5.92 8.36 -14.81
N VAL A 280 -4.90 8.32 -13.94
CA VAL A 280 -4.76 9.26 -12.81
C VAL A 280 -4.71 10.71 -13.31
N CYS A 281 -3.97 10.97 -14.39
CA CYS A 281 -3.94 12.29 -15.00
C CYS A 281 -5.34 12.72 -15.44
N ARG A 282 -6.05 11.85 -16.16
CA ARG A 282 -7.37 12.15 -16.70
C ARG A 282 -8.41 12.41 -15.62
N GLU A 283 -8.46 11.53 -14.63
CA GLU A 283 -9.49 11.51 -13.60
C GLU A 283 -9.22 12.57 -12.52
N TYR A 284 -7.98 12.70 -12.07
CA TYR A 284 -7.66 13.50 -10.88
C TYR A 284 -6.87 14.77 -11.18
N LEU A 285 -5.92 14.73 -12.13
CA LEU A 285 -4.95 15.82 -12.29
C LEU A 285 -5.26 16.80 -13.44
N ASN A 286 -6.19 16.48 -14.34
CA ASN A 286 -6.46 17.28 -15.55
C ASN A 286 -6.88 18.72 -15.25
N LYS A 287 -7.53 18.98 -14.12
CA LYS A 287 -7.88 20.35 -13.68
C LYS A 287 -6.65 21.20 -13.30
N LYS A 288 -5.49 20.60 -13.06
CA LYS A 288 -4.22 21.27 -12.70
C LYS A 288 -3.32 21.56 -13.92
N VAL A 289 -3.69 21.12 -15.12
CA VAL A 289 -2.87 21.19 -16.37
C VAL A 289 -3.43 22.20 -17.38
N ILE A 290 -4.53 22.88 -17.07
CA ILE A 290 -5.19 23.90 -17.93
C ILE A 290 -4.87 25.34 -17.45
N LEU A 291 -3.84 25.51 -16.61
CA LEU A 291 -3.23 26.81 -16.29
C LEU A 291 -1.81 26.86 -16.87
#